data_AF-E1YJI7-F1
#
_entry.id   AF-E1YJI7-F1
#
_cell.length_a   1.000
_cell.length_b   1.000
_cell.length_c   1.000
_cell.angle_alpha   90.00
_cell.angle_beta   90.00
_cell.angle_gamma   90.00
#
_symmetry.space_group_name_H-M   'P 1'
#
loop_
_entity.id
_entity.type
_entity.pdbx_description
1 polymer ?
#
loop_
_entity_poly.entity_id
_entity_poly.type
_entity_poly.pdbx_seq_one_letter_code
_entity_poly.pdbx_strand_id
1 'polypeptide(L)'
;MNNEYELIEKNIELSAEFSRYLFEHPELSSRIPLDSELVLVPEFDIELREFNLSLGKKIESEGGKVTYIVIKNIHPKTYSRLTDVELKMATTC
;
A
#
# COMPACT_ATOMS: atom_id res chain seq x y z
N MET A 1 -17.98 -11.81 13.21
CA MET A 1 -18.25 -11.23 11.87
C MET A 1 -17.51 -9.90 11.64
N ASN A 2 -16.49 -9.54 12.43
CA ASN A 2 -15.81 -8.23 12.31
C ASN A 2 -14.48 -8.26 11.55
N ASN A 3 -13.81 -9.42 11.41
CA ASN A 3 -12.44 -9.46 10.90
C ASN A 3 -12.36 -9.30 9.37
N GLU A 4 -13.22 -9.98 8.61
CA GLU A 4 -13.19 -9.90 7.14
C GLU A 4 -13.48 -8.50 6.60
N TYR A 5 -14.44 -7.79 7.19
CA TYR A 5 -14.72 -6.39 6.85
C TYR A 5 -13.51 -5.48 7.09
N GLU A 6 -12.80 -5.66 8.21
CA GLU A 6 -11.59 -4.91 8.51
C GLU A 6 -10.48 -5.16 7.46
N LEU A 7 -10.30 -6.41 7.05
CA LEU A 7 -9.33 -6.76 6.00
C LEU A 7 -9.70 -6.16 4.64
N ILE A 8 -11.00 -6.10 4.31
CA ILE A 8 -11.50 -5.42 3.11
C ILE A 8 -11.20 -3.92 3.18
N GLU A 9 -11.51 -3.26 4.29
CA GLU A 9 -11.23 -1.82 4.48
C GLU A 9 -9.73 -1.52 4.33
N LYS A 10 -8.87 -2.31 4.97
CA LYS A 10 -7.41 -2.16 4.83
C LYS A 10 -6.95 -2.35 3.38
N ASN A 11 -7.52 -3.31 2.64
CA ASN A 11 -7.19 -3.51 1.22
C ASN A 11 -7.65 -2.34 0.34
N ILE A 12 -8.81 -1.75 0.62
CA ILE A 12 -9.30 -0.56 -0.10
C ILE A 12 -8.34 0.62 0.14
N GLU A 13 -7.94 0.85 1.39
CA GLU A 13 -6.98 1.89 1.74
C GLU A 13 -5.63 1.66 1.04
N LEU A 14 -5.08 0.45 1.15
CA LEU A 14 -3.80 0.10 0.55
C LEU A 14 -3.82 0.21 -0.98
N SER A 15 -4.94 -0.14 -1.62
CA SER A 15 -5.13 0.00 -3.07
C SER A 15 -5.19 1.45 -3.51
N ALA A 16 -5.82 2.33 -2.72
CA ALA A 16 -5.85 3.76 -2.99
C ALA A 16 -4.44 4.38 -2.88
N GLU A 17 -3.67 4.00 -1.87
CA GLU A 17 -2.28 4.47 -1.72
C GLU A 17 -1.37 3.92 -2.82
N PHE A 18 -1.49 2.63 -3.18
CA PHE A 18 -0.71 2.07 -4.28
C PHE A 18 -1.04 2.76 -5.61
N SER A 19 -2.30 3.11 -5.84
CA SER A 19 -2.70 3.88 -7.02
C SER A 19 -2.03 5.27 -7.06
N ARG A 20 -1.97 5.97 -5.92
CA ARG A 20 -1.22 7.24 -5.80
C ARG A 20 0.27 7.05 -6.11
N TYR A 21 0.88 6.01 -5.54
CA TYR A 21 2.29 5.69 -5.76
C TYR A 21 2.59 5.48 -7.26
N LEU A 22 1.73 4.77 -7.99
CA LEU A 22 1.92 4.55 -9.44
C LEU A 22 1.87 5.83 -10.27
N PHE A 23 1.15 6.87 -9.83
CA PHE A 23 1.16 8.17 -10.51
C PHE A 23 2.50 8.89 -10.35
N GLU A 24 3.17 8.72 -9.21
CA GLU A 24 4.49 9.28 -8.94
C GLU A 24 5.62 8.43 -9.56
N HIS A 25 5.34 7.16 -9.87
CA HIS A 25 6.28 6.16 -10.37
C HIS A 25 5.79 5.47 -11.66
N PRO A 26 5.66 6.19 -12.79
CA PRO A 26 5.14 5.63 -14.04
C PRO A 26 6.01 4.49 -14.63
N GLU A 27 7.30 4.45 -14.31
CA GLU A 27 8.20 3.36 -14.68
C GLU A 27 7.75 2.01 -14.09
N LEU A 28 7.16 2.02 -12.89
CA LEU A 28 6.65 0.81 -12.25
C LEU A 28 5.35 0.36 -12.91
N SER A 29 4.43 1.30 -13.21
CA SER A 29 3.15 0.98 -13.84
C SER A 29 3.32 0.31 -15.21
N SER A 30 4.31 0.74 -15.99
CA SER A 30 4.63 0.15 -17.30
C SER A 30 5.12 -1.31 -17.25
N ARG A 31 5.55 -1.77 -16.07
CA ARG A 31 6.09 -3.13 -15.87
C ARG A 31 5.02 -4.11 -15.37
N ILE A 32 3.83 -3.62 -14.99
CA ILE A 32 2.75 -4.46 -14.48
C ILE A 32 2.05 -5.17 -15.65
N PRO A 33 1.98 -6.52 -15.65
CA PRO A 33 1.26 -7.25 -16.69
C PRO A 33 -0.23 -6.94 -16.68
N LEU A 34 -0.78 -6.56 -17.84
CA LEU A 34 -2.21 -6.23 -18.01
C LEU A 34 -3.14 -7.44 -17.86
N ASP A 35 -2.61 -8.65 -18.04
CA ASP A 35 -3.35 -9.91 -18.02
C ASP A 35 -3.20 -10.67 -16.69
N SER A 36 -2.96 -9.95 -15.60
CA SER A 36 -2.80 -10.53 -14.26
C SER A 36 -3.62 -9.80 -13.20
N GLU A 37 -4.16 -10.55 -12.26
CA GLU A 37 -4.75 -10.01 -11.04
C GLU A 37 -3.65 -9.51 -10.11
N LEU A 38 -3.83 -8.32 -9.56
CA LEU A 38 -2.87 -7.70 -8.64
C LEU A 38 -3.21 -8.09 -7.20
N VAL A 39 -2.24 -8.64 -6.49
CA VAL A 39 -2.36 -8.96 -5.07
C VAL A 39 -1.33 -8.15 -4.29
N LEU A 40 -1.81 -7.25 -3.44
CA LEU A 40 -0.97 -6.43 -2.58
C LEU A 40 -0.53 -7.24 -1.37
N VAL A 41 0.77 -7.31 -1.09
CA VAL A 41 1.36 -8.13 -0.02
C VAL A 41 2.12 -7.21 0.93
N PRO A 42 1.47 -6.66 1.97
CA PRO A 42 2.13 -5.78 2.93
C PRO A 42 2.99 -6.59 3.92
N GLU A 43 4.29 -6.30 4.03
CA GLU A 43 5.16 -7.00 5.00
C GLU A 43 4.91 -6.53 6.44
N PHE A 44 4.35 -5.33 6.61
CA PHE A 44 4.10 -4.68 7.90
C PHE A 44 2.75 -5.04 8.55
N ASP A 45 1.85 -5.72 7.83
CA ASP A 45 0.58 -6.24 8.37
C ASP A 45 0.49 -7.74 8.07
N ILE A 46 0.90 -8.57 9.04
CA ILE A 46 0.99 -10.02 8.88
C ILE A 46 -0.37 -10.64 8.57
N GLU A 47 -1.44 -10.17 9.20
CA GLU A 47 -2.77 -10.74 9.02
C GLU A 47 -3.29 -10.48 7.60
N LEU A 48 -3.17 -9.22 7.14
CA LEU A 48 -3.55 -8.83 5.79
C LEU A 48 -2.68 -9.54 4.75
N ARG A 49 -1.39 -9.72 5.04
CA ARG A 49 -0.45 -10.45 4.18
C ARG A 49 -0.90 -11.89 3.95
N GLU A 50 -1.16 -12.65 5.02
CA GLU A 50 -1.55 -14.05 4.90
C GLU A 50 -2.90 -14.19 4.19
N PHE A 51 -3.85 -13.30 4.48
CA PHE A 51 -5.14 -13.26 3.80
C PHE A 51 -4.96 -13.03 2.29
N ASN A 52 -4.23 -11.99 1.89
CA ASN A 52 -4.01 -11.66 0.48
C ASN A 52 -3.22 -12.75 -0.26
N LEU A 53 -2.21 -13.36 0.38
CA LEU A 53 -1.48 -14.50 -0.19
C LEU A 53 -2.40 -15.70 -0.41
N SER A 54 -3.32 -15.98 0.51
CA SER A 54 -4.29 -17.07 0.35
C SER A 54 -5.23 -16.83 -0.84
N LEU A 55 -5.65 -15.58 -1.06
CA LEU A 55 -6.46 -15.19 -2.20
C LEU A 55 -5.70 -15.35 -3.52
N GLY A 56 -4.46 -14.89 -3.58
CA GLY A 56 -3.60 -15.07 -4.76
C GLY A 56 -3.41 -16.55 -5.11
N LYS A 57 -3.09 -17.39 -4.12
CA LYS A 57 -2.94 -18.84 -4.32
C LYS A 57 -4.22 -19.49 -4.83
N LYS A 58 -5.38 -19.02 -4.37
CA LYS A 58 -6.67 -19.50 -4.86
C LYS A 58 -6.85 -19.16 -6.34
N ILE A 59 -6.57 -17.92 -6.75
CA ILE A 59 -6.63 -17.49 -8.16
C ILE A 59 -5.68 -18.33 -9.02
N GLU A 60 -4.44 -18.54 -8.56
CA GLU A 60 -3.46 -19.40 -9.25
C GLU A 60 -3.99 -20.84 -9.41
N SER A 61 -4.61 -21.40 -8.37
CA SER A 61 -5.18 -22.76 -8.42
C SER A 61 -6.35 -22.90 -9.39
N GLU A 62 -7.05 -21.80 -9.67
CA GLU A 62 -8.14 -21.71 -10.65
C GLU A 62 -7.62 -21.41 -12.08
N GLY A 63 -6.29 -21.31 -12.25
CA GLY A 63 -5.62 -21.06 -13.53
C GLY A 63 -5.44 -19.59 -13.89
N GLY A 64 -5.76 -18.67 -12.98
CA GLY A 64 -5.53 -17.25 -13.14
C GLY A 64 -4.05 -16.88 -13.01
N LYS A 65 -3.66 -15.76 -13.62
CA LYS A 65 -2.33 -15.17 -13.44
C LYS A 65 -2.37 -14.14 -12.33
N VAL A 66 -1.42 -14.20 -11.41
CA VAL A 66 -1.32 -13.26 -10.29
C VAL A 66 0.02 -12.53 -10.33
N THR A 67 -0.02 -11.22 -10.15
CA THR A 67 1.16 -10.39 -9.88
C THR A 67 1.14 -9.97 -8.43
N TYR A 68 2.12 -10.45 -7.66
CA TYR A 68 2.30 -10.07 -6.27
C TYR A 68 3.09 -8.76 -6.14
N ILE A 69 2.48 -7.77 -5.51
CA ILE A 69 3.11 -6.48 -5.22
C ILE A 69 3.53 -6.48 -3.75
N VAL A 70 4.82 -6.66 -3.49
CA VAL A 70 5.36 -6.69 -2.13
C VAL A 70 5.59 -5.26 -1.64
N ILE A 71 4.87 -4.87 -0.58
CA ILE A 71 4.94 -3.53 0.01
C ILE A 71 5.63 -3.63 1.36
N LYS A 72 6.89 -3.19 1.41
CA LYS A 72 7.74 -3.36 2.59
C LYS A 72 7.35 -2.47 3.76
N ASN A 73 6.92 -1.23 3.47
CA ASN A 73 6.52 -0.24 4.46
C ASN A 73 5.52 0.74 3.87
N ILE A 74 4.78 1.42 4.75
CA ILE A 74 3.91 2.54 4.42
C ILE A 74 4.31 3.75 5.28
N HIS A 75 4.35 4.92 4.65
CA HIS A 75 4.60 6.17 5.35
C HIS A 75 3.37 6.52 6.21
N PRO A 76 3.54 6.95 7.48
CA PRO A 76 2.48 7.56 8.25
C PRO A 76 1.75 8.64 7.45
N LYS A 77 0.41 8.68 7.58
CA LYS A 77 -0.46 9.66 6.90
C LYS A 77 -0.07 11.12 7.17
N THR A 78 0.71 11.37 8.21
CA THR A 78 1.11 12.70 8.65
C THR A 78 2.63 12.79 8.79
N TYR A 79 3.25 13.42 7.80
CA TYR A 79 4.52 14.11 7.99
C TYR A 79 4.27 15.63 7.95
N SER A 80 5.12 16.38 8.66
CA SER A 80 5.12 17.84 8.54
C SER A 80 5.48 18.23 7.11
N ARG A 81 4.72 19.16 6.52
CA ARG A 81 5.05 19.78 5.22
C ARG A 81 6.08 20.90 5.32
N LEU A 82 6.47 21.27 6.54
CA LEU A 82 7.40 22.36 6.77
C LEU A 82 8.79 21.94 6.27
N THR A 83 9.37 22.80 5.44
CA THR A 83 10.79 22.79 5.07
C THR A 83 11.41 24.05 5.67
N ASP A 84 12.64 23.95 6.19
CA ASP A 84 13.43 25.08 6.73
C ASP A 84 12.81 25.88 7.89
N VAL A 85 12.60 25.22 9.04
CA VAL A 85 12.08 25.87 10.25
C VAL A 85 13.20 26.55 11.06
N GLU A 86 13.07 27.85 11.32
CA GLU A 86 13.96 28.64 12.19
C GLU A 86 13.25 29.05 13.49
N LEU A 87 13.95 28.96 14.64
CA LEU A 87 13.45 29.40 15.94
C LEU A 87 14.00 30.78 16.31
N LYS A 88 13.14 31.76 16.59
CA LYS A 88 13.53 33.09 17.09
C LYS A 88 12.88 33.40 18.43
N MET A 89 13.69 33.82 19.40
CA MET A 89 13.21 34.28 20.70
C MET A 89 12.80 35.75 20.61
N ALA A 90 11.61 36.09 21.11
CA ALA A 90 11.23 37.48 21.27
C ALA A 90 12.04 38.11 22.41
N THR A 91 12.80 39.17 22.11
CA THR A 91 13.42 39.99 23.15
C THR A 91 12.35 40.93 23.68
N THR A 92 11.98 40.80 24.95
CA THR A 92 11.10 41.77 25.63
C THR A 92 11.83 43.11 25.69
N CYS A 93 11.20 44.16 25.17
CA CYS A 93 11.67 45.54 25.27
C CYS A 93 11.68 46.03 26.73
#